data_AF-A0AAA9ZDN4-F1
#
_entry.id   AF-A0AAA9ZDN4-F1
#
_cell.length_a   1.000
_cell.length_b   1.000
_cell.length_c   1.000
_cell.angle_alpha   90.00
_cell.angle_beta   90.00
_cell.angle_gamma   90.00
#
_symmetry.space_group_name_H-M   'P 1'
#
loop_
_entity.id
_entity.type
_entity.pdbx_description
1 polymer ?
#
loop_
_entity_poly.entity_id
_entity_poly.type
_entity_poly.pdbx_seq_one_letter_code
_entity_poly.pdbx_strand_id
1 'polypeptide(L)'
;MACELVRWPLKMVLRYEWMLTTISFVGIGSSSLFMFLAVAIFGGNAYRRDWLMYPKFNVLSWSYALAVVSFMILALAALLLYKEAKKSYELRREAKNLVMQMQMQEPGYHPSHHTSRSLHSGGYI
;
A
#
# COMPACT_ATOMS: atom_id res chain seq x y z
N MET A 1 34.83 -10.75 -1.92
CA MET A 1 34.31 -9.44 -2.36
C MET A 1 32.84 -9.48 -2.81
N ALA A 2 32.33 -10.57 -3.39
CA ALA A 2 30.92 -10.68 -3.81
C ALA A 2 29.89 -10.59 -2.66
N CYS A 3 30.19 -11.12 -1.46
CA CYS A 3 29.25 -11.12 -0.34
C CYS A 3 29.00 -9.73 0.31
N GLU A 4 29.90 -8.76 0.13
CA GLU A 4 29.74 -7.40 0.68
C GLU A 4 28.77 -6.57 -0.17
N LEU A 5 28.81 -6.72 -1.50
CA LEU A 5 27.92 -6.04 -2.44
C LEU A 5 26.44 -6.42 -2.26
N VAL A 6 26.16 -7.66 -1.87
CA VAL A 6 24.78 -8.14 -1.60
C VAL A 6 24.26 -7.63 -0.24
N ARG A 7 25.16 -7.33 0.69
CA ARG A 7 24.84 -6.96 2.08
C ARG A 7 24.38 -5.51 2.21
N TRP A 8 24.87 -4.63 1.33
CA TRP A 8 24.54 -3.22 1.30
C TRP A 8 23.07 -2.92 0.94
N PRO A 9 22.51 -3.44 -0.19
CA PRO A 9 21.10 -3.23 -0.51
C PRO A 9 20.18 -3.94 0.49
N LEU A 10 20.59 -5.07 1.07
CA LEU A 10 19.76 -5.83 1.99
C LEU A 10 19.42 -5.05 3.28
N LYS A 11 20.39 -4.32 3.85
CA LYS A 11 20.15 -3.44 5.01
C LYS A 11 19.22 -2.28 4.67
N MET A 12 19.38 -1.69 3.49
CA MET A 12 18.50 -0.63 2.98
C MET A 12 17.07 -1.14 2.78
N VAL A 13 16.92 -2.29 2.12
CA VAL A 13 15.63 -2.90 1.84
C VAL A 13 14.91 -3.30 3.12
N LEU A 14 15.56 -3.96 4.08
CA LEU A 14 14.93 -4.30 5.37
C LEU A 14 14.52 -3.04 6.15
N ARG A 15 15.33 -1.98 6.11
CA ARG A 15 15.02 -0.75 6.84
C ARG A 15 13.85 0.02 6.20
N TYR A 16 13.74 0.02 4.88
CA TYR A 16 12.69 0.73 4.15
C TYR A 16 11.56 -0.17 3.62
N GLU A 17 11.52 -1.44 4.02
CA GLU A 17 10.61 -2.46 3.50
C GLU A 17 9.15 -1.97 3.47
N TRP A 18 8.65 -1.50 4.62
CA TRP A 18 7.28 -0.99 4.73
C TRP A 18 6.99 0.22 3.83
N MET A 19 7.97 1.11 3.63
CA MET A 19 7.79 2.25 2.73
C MET A 19 7.77 1.80 1.27
N LEU A 20 8.68 0.92 0.89
CA LEU A 20 8.78 0.39 -0.47
C LEU A 20 7.55 -0.44 -0.86
N THR A 21 7.06 -1.31 0.03
CA THR A 21 5.85 -2.11 -0.22
C THR A 21 4.60 -1.25 -0.29
N THR A 22 4.47 -0.24 0.58
CA THR A 22 3.33 0.69 0.55
C THR A 22 3.31 1.54 -0.71
N ILE A 23 4.45 2.10 -1.13
CA ILE A 23 4.53 2.89 -2.38
C ILE A 23 4.21 2.02 -3.59
N SER A 24 4.74 0.79 -3.64
CA SER A 24 4.47 -0.17 -4.71
C SER A 24 2.98 -0.54 -4.77
N PHE A 25 2.36 -0.77 -3.61
CA PHE A 25 0.92 -1.02 -3.51
C PHE A 25 0.10 0.15 -4.07
N VAL A 26 0.41 1.39 -3.69
CA VAL A 26 -0.30 2.58 -4.18
C VAL A 26 -0.12 2.75 -5.69
N GLY A 27 1.10 2.59 -6.19
CA GLY A 27 1.40 2.69 -7.63
C GLY A 27 0.66 1.63 -8.44
N ILE A 28 0.74 0.36 -8.06
CA ILE A 28 0.06 -0.74 -8.77
C ILE A 28 -1.45 -0.63 -8.63
N GLY A 29 -1.96 -0.26 -7.46
CA GLY A 29 -3.38 -0.01 -7.22
C GLY A 29 -3.95 1.09 -8.11
N SER A 30 -3.26 2.23 -8.20
CA SER A 30 -3.67 3.33 -9.09
C SER A 30 -3.63 2.94 -10.56
N SER A 31 -2.58 2.22 -11.00
CA SER A 31 -2.46 1.73 -12.37
C SER A 31 -3.58 0.76 -12.73
N SER A 32 -3.89 -0.18 -11.83
CA SER A 32 -5.02 -1.10 -11.96
C SER A 32 -6.35 -0.35 -12.07
N LEU A 33 -6.59 0.67 -11.23
CA LEU A 33 -7.82 1.47 -11.29
C LEU A 33 -7.96 2.22 -12.63
N PHE A 34 -6.89 2.85 -13.12
CA PHE A 34 -6.93 3.55 -14.40
C PHE A 34 -7.11 2.59 -15.57
N MET A 35 -6.48 1.41 -15.53
CA MET A 35 -6.69 0.37 -16.54
C MET A 35 -8.13 -0.16 -16.52
N PHE A 36 -8.72 -0.37 -15.34
CA PHE A 36 -10.13 -0.73 -15.23
C PHE A 36 -11.04 0.29 -15.89
N LEU A 37 -10.85 1.57 -15.59
CA LEU A 37 -11.64 2.66 -16.18
C LEU A 37 -11.47 2.70 -17.70
N ALA A 38 -10.24 2.56 -18.20
CA ALA A 38 -9.96 2.50 -19.63
C ALA A 38 -10.72 1.34 -20.30
N VAL A 39 -10.63 0.13 -19.74
CA VAL A 39 -11.32 -1.07 -20.25
C VAL A 39 -12.83 -0.94 -20.15
N ALA A 40 -13.37 -0.41 -19.04
CA ALA A 40 -14.82 -0.27 -18.84
C ALA A 40 -15.43 0.77 -19.79
N ILE A 41 -14.80 1.93 -19.93
CA ILE A 41 -15.26 3.00 -20.83
C ILE A 41 -15.13 2.52 -22.28
N PHE A 42 -14.00 1.90 -22.64
CA PHE A 42 -13.76 1.34 -23.98
C PHE A 42 -14.69 0.19 -24.34
N GLY A 43 -14.85 -0.78 -23.45
CA GLY A 43 -15.78 -1.89 -23.65
C GLY A 43 -17.23 -1.43 -23.76
N GLY A 44 -17.68 -0.55 -22.86
CA GLY A 44 -19.07 -0.11 -22.81
C GLY A 44 -19.49 0.76 -23.99
N ASN A 45 -18.60 1.61 -24.49
CA ASN A 45 -18.91 2.50 -25.60
C ASN A 45 -18.36 2.00 -26.96
N ALA A 46 -17.67 0.85 -27.03
CA ALA A 46 -17.02 0.34 -28.25
C ALA A 46 -17.92 0.36 -29.51
N TYR A 47 -19.20 0.05 -29.34
CA TYR A 47 -20.17 -0.04 -30.43
C TYR A 47 -21.01 1.24 -30.63
N ARG A 48 -20.83 2.27 -29.80
CA ARG A 48 -21.53 3.55 -29.94
C ARG A 48 -20.94 4.35 -31.07
N ARG A 49 -21.78 4.70 -32.04
CA ARG A 49 -21.36 5.48 -33.23
C ARG A 49 -21.05 6.95 -32.92
N ASP A 50 -21.59 7.48 -31.83
CA ASP A 50 -21.39 8.89 -31.44
C ASP A 50 -20.08 9.12 -30.68
N TRP A 51 -19.37 8.05 -30.31
CA TRP A 51 -18.19 8.17 -29.45
C TRP A 51 -16.89 8.41 -30.24
N LEU A 52 -16.70 7.71 -31.36
CA LEU A 52 -15.47 7.78 -32.14
C LEU A 52 -15.74 8.39 -33.52
N MET A 53 -14.83 9.23 -34.02
CA MET A 53 -14.94 9.90 -35.32
C MET A 53 -15.02 8.92 -36.52
N TYR A 54 -14.59 7.67 -36.34
CA TYR A 54 -14.67 6.59 -37.35
C TYR A 54 -15.09 5.25 -36.74
N PRO A 55 -16.39 5.07 -36.39
CA PRO A 55 -16.83 3.92 -35.61
C PRO A 55 -16.80 2.61 -36.40
N LYS A 56 -16.79 2.65 -37.74
CA LYS A 56 -16.74 1.45 -38.60
C LYS A 56 -15.43 0.65 -38.48
N PHE A 57 -14.33 1.29 -38.11
CA PHE A 57 -13.02 0.62 -37.94
C PHE A 57 -12.72 0.26 -36.49
N ASN A 58 -13.63 0.58 -35.55
CA ASN A 58 -13.44 0.32 -34.13
C ASN A 58 -13.82 -1.12 -33.77
N VAL A 59 -12.91 -2.06 -34.06
CA VAL A 59 -13.04 -3.46 -33.65
C VAL A 59 -12.21 -3.72 -32.41
N LEU A 60 -12.75 -4.51 -31.48
CA LEU A 60 -11.97 -4.95 -30.31
C LEU A 60 -10.85 -5.87 -30.79
N SER A 61 -9.64 -5.35 -30.79
CA SER A 61 -8.44 -6.08 -31.19
C SER A 61 -7.85 -6.85 -30.01
N TRP A 62 -6.85 -7.66 -30.29
CA TRP A 62 -6.08 -8.39 -29.28
C TRP A 62 -5.48 -7.49 -28.20
N SER A 63 -5.15 -6.23 -28.52
CA SER A 63 -4.66 -5.26 -27.53
C SER A 63 -5.68 -4.96 -26.43
N TYR A 64 -6.97 -4.95 -26.75
CA TYR A 64 -8.02 -4.80 -25.74
C TYR A 64 -8.10 -6.03 -24.83
N ALA A 65 -8.04 -7.24 -25.38
CA ALA A 65 -8.01 -8.46 -24.59
C ALA A 65 -6.79 -8.49 -23.64
N LEU A 66 -5.62 -8.05 -24.11
CA LEU A 66 -4.42 -7.90 -23.29
C LEU A 66 -4.60 -6.85 -22.18
N ALA A 67 -5.29 -5.73 -22.45
CA ALA A 67 -5.58 -4.73 -21.44
C ALA A 67 -6.48 -5.28 -20.32
N VAL A 68 -7.50 -6.06 -20.67
CA VAL A 68 -8.37 -6.76 -19.69
C VAL A 68 -7.54 -7.69 -18.81
N VAL A 69 -6.67 -8.52 -19.40
CA VAL A 69 -5.80 -9.44 -18.66
C VAL A 69 -4.81 -8.68 -17.78
N SER A 70 -4.21 -7.61 -18.29
CA SER A 70 -3.27 -6.77 -17.56
C SER A 70 -3.91 -6.15 -16.32
N PHE A 71 -5.11 -5.58 -16.45
CA PHE A 71 -5.88 -5.05 -15.32
C PHE A 71 -6.09 -6.11 -14.22
N MET A 72 -6.49 -7.33 -14.60
CA MET A 72 -6.74 -8.41 -13.65
C MET A 72 -5.48 -8.83 -12.90
N ILE A 73 -4.34 -8.92 -13.59
CA ILE A 73 -3.05 -9.24 -12.96
C ILE A 73 -2.62 -8.11 -12.02
N LEU A 74 -2.75 -6.84 -12.45
CA LEU A 74 -2.44 -5.69 -11.61
C LEU A 74 -3.33 -5.62 -10.37
N ALA A 75 -4.62 -5.95 -10.50
CA ALA A 75 -5.55 -6.00 -9.38
C ALA A 75 -5.16 -7.09 -8.38
N LEU A 76 -4.82 -8.29 -8.86
CA LEU A 76 -4.33 -9.37 -7.99
C LEU A 76 -3.02 -8.99 -7.30
N ALA A 77 -2.07 -8.42 -8.03
CA ALA A 77 -0.81 -7.94 -7.48
C ALA A 77 -1.02 -6.87 -6.40
N ALA A 78 -1.94 -5.92 -6.62
CA ALA A 78 -2.31 -4.92 -5.62
C ALA A 78 -2.86 -5.57 -4.35
N LEU A 79 -3.73 -6.58 -4.47
CA LEU A 79 -4.28 -7.29 -3.30
C LEU A 79 -3.22 -8.04 -2.50
N LEU A 80 -2.25 -8.67 -3.19
CA LEU A 80 -1.13 -9.34 -2.52
C LEU A 80 -0.23 -8.32 -1.81
N LEU A 81 0.12 -7.22 -2.48
CA LEU A 81 0.93 -6.15 -1.90
C LEU A 81 0.23 -5.46 -0.73
N TYR A 82 -1.10 -5.35 -0.75
CA TYR A 82 -1.86 -4.84 0.40
C TYR A 82 -1.70 -5.72 1.64
N LYS A 83 -1.78 -7.04 1.46
CA LYS A 83 -1.58 -8.01 2.55
C LYS A 83 -0.16 -7.93 3.10
N GLU A 84 0.84 -7.87 2.22
CA GLU A 84 2.24 -7.69 2.62
C GLU A 84 2.44 -6.36 3.36
N ALA A 85 1.92 -5.24 2.84
CA ALA A 85 2.04 -3.94 3.47
C ALA A 85 1.41 -3.90 4.88
N LYS A 86 0.25 -4.56 5.07
CA LYS A 86 -0.37 -4.73 6.40
C LYS A 86 0.51 -5.56 7.34
N LYS A 87 1.00 -6.70 6.87
CA LYS A 87 1.88 -7.57 7.66
C LYS A 87 3.16 -6.85 8.08
N SER A 88 3.84 -6.17 7.15
CA SER A 88 5.04 -5.39 7.45
C SER A 88 4.75 -4.21 8.41
N TYR A 89 3.55 -3.64 8.37
CA TYR A 89 3.13 -2.60 9.33
C TYR A 89 2.93 -3.17 10.75
N GLU A 90 2.26 -4.31 10.86
CA GLU A 90 2.01 -4.99 12.14
C GLU A 90 3.31 -5.42 12.81
N LEU A 91 4.21 -6.07 12.07
CA LEU A 91 5.54 -6.47 12.58
C LEU A 91 6.34 -5.29 13.11
N ARG A 92 6.29 -4.13 12.44
CA ARG A 92 6.93 -2.91 12.93
C ARG A 92 6.26 -2.39 14.21
N ARG A 93 4.94 -2.51 14.32
CA ARG A 93 4.21 -2.08 15.53
C ARG A 93 4.56 -2.96 16.72
N GLU A 94 4.64 -4.27 16.53
CA GLU A 94 5.08 -5.22 17.55
C GLU A 94 6.52 -4.96 17.99
N ALA A 95 7.44 -4.75 17.05
CA ALA A 95 8.82 -4.43 17.36
C ALA A 95 8.96 -3.14 18.20
N LYS A 96 8.18 -2.10 17.89
CA LYS A 96 8.16 -0.85 18.67
C LYS A 96 7.60 -1.07 20.08
N ASN A 97 6.52 -1.85 20.20
CA ASN A 97 5.92 -2.17 21.50
C ASN A 97 6.87 -2.97 22.39
N LEU A 98 7.61 -3.94 21.83
CA LEU A 98 8.61 -4.72 22.57
C LEU A 98 9.77 -3.85 23.08
N VAL A 99 10.29 -2.94 22.26
CA VAL A 99 11.33 -1.98 22.68
C VAL A 99 10.83 -1.10 23.83
N MET A 100 9.59 -0.63 23.76
CA MET A 100 8.98 0.18 24.82
C MET A 100 8.85 -0.59 26.13
N GLN A 101 8.51 -1.89 26.08
CA GLN A 101 8.47 -2.76 27.26
C GLN A 101 9.86 -3.00 27.85
N MET A 102 10.90 -3.18 27.02
CA MET A 102 12.27 -3.33 27.50
C MET A 102 12.78 -2.07 28.21
N GLN A 103 12.51 -0.87 27.68
CA GLN A 103 12.90 0.40 28.30
C GLN A 103 12.19 0.66 29.64
N MET A 104 10.94 0.22 29.78
CA MET A 104 10.19 0.34 31.04
C MET A 104 10.71 -0.61 32.14
N GLN A 105 11.38 -1.70 31.77
CA GLN A 105 11.87 -2.73 32.69
C GLN A 105 13.30 -2.46 33.19
N GLU A 106 14.00 -1.44 32.67
CA GLU A 106 15.36 -1.11 33.12
C GLU A 106 15.37 -0.66 34.60
N PRO A 107 16.18 -1.29 35.47
CA PRO A 107 16.25 -0.97 36.90
C PRO A 107 16.96 0.38 37.07
N GLY A 108 16.17 1.46 37.03
CA GLY A 108 16.66 2.84 37.01
C GLY A 108 15.73 3.80 36.26
N TYR A 109 14.73 3.31 35.54
CA TYR A 109 13.73 4.14 34.87
C TYR A 109 12.81 4.83 35.89
N HIS A 110 13.04 6.12 36.15
CA HIS A 110 12.10 6.97 36.87
C HIS A 110 11.14 7.61 35.86
N PRO A 111 9.84 7.29 35.89
CA PRO A 111 8.87 8.01 35.09
C PRO A 111 8.81 9.44 35.62
N SER A 112 9.31 10.41 34.84
CA SER A 112 9.01 11.82 35.07
C SER A 112 7.51 11.99 34.87
N HIS A 113 6.77 11.96 35.98
CA HIS A 113 5.35 12.25 36.06
C HIS A 113 5.05 13.65 35.52
N HIS A 114 4.85 13.78 34.20
CA HIS A 114 4.00 14.84 33.68
C HIS A 114 2.55 14.41 33.89
N THR A 115 2.07 14.70 35.08
CA THR A 115 0.65 14.70 35.46
C THR A 115 -0.12 15.57 34.49
N SER A 116 -0.67 14.98 33.44
CA SER A 116 -1.83 15.54 32.75
C SER A 116 -3.00 15.44 33.72
N ARG A 117 -3.19 16.51 34.52
CA ARG A 117 -4.35 16.72 35.37
C ARG A 117 -5.61 16.47 34.53
N SER A 118 -6.29 15.37 34.83
CA SER A 118 -7.69 15.19 34.49
C SER A 118 -8.46 16.36 35.10
N LEU A 119 -9.06 17.19 34.24
CA LEU A 119 -10.03 18.18 34.67
C LEU A 119 -11.34 17.43 34.96
N HIS A 120 -11.40 16.80 36.13
CA HIS A 120 -12.65 16.33 36.73
C HIS A 120 -13.03 17.35 37.83
N SER A 121 -13.83 18.33 37.45
CA SER A 121 -14.49 19.28 38.34
C SER A 121 -15.83 19.62 37.66
N GLY A 122 -17.00 19.35 38.22
CA GLY A 122 -17.36 18.68 39.46
C GLY A 122 -18.86 18.35 39.38
N GLY A 123 -19.27 17.31 40.10
CA GLY A 123 -20.67 17.11 40.45
C GLY A 123 -21.08 17.99 41.64
N TYR A 124 -22.38 17.97 41.91
CA TYR A 124 -23.13 18.56 43.05
C TYR A 124 -23.30 20.09 42.99
N ILE A 125 -24.41 20.59 42.42
CA ILE A 125 -25.70 20.90 43.09
C ILE A 125 -26.82 20.84 42.04
#